data_AF-A0A7X4CX58-F1
#
_entry.id   AF-A0A7X4CX58-F1
#
_cell.length_a   1.000
_cell.length_b   1.000
_cell.length_c   1.000
_cell.angle_alpha   90.00
_cell.angle_beta   90.00
_cell.angle_gamma   90.00
#
_symmetry.space_group_name_H-M   'P 1'
#
loop_
_entity.id
_entity.type
_entity.pdbx_description
1 polymer ?
#
loop_
_entity_poly.entity_id
_entity_poly.type
_entity_poly.pdbx_seq_one_letter_code
_entity_poly.pdbx_strand_id
1 'polypeptide(L)'
;MEQEFQAVLDGIEGDREALAELCLTLGNLPDYSGEEREVGAAVVAWLQEAGIEARLQFMAAESVNAIGLVRGTGDRAGGGRSLILNAHIDTQGARPAGGEAAERRLRGAWIEDGRLYGRGLANDKAQLAAQMIAMRAIVRSGLALKEDLFLAGSGQETSAPPAAAADIAGWSGVGPAASQVREGYGARWLVEHGVVADYALISEVSDFRVTVAQAGYLRLRIAVPG
;
A
#
# COMPACT_ATOMS: atom_id res chain seq x y z
N MET A 1 20.38 -12.54 -18.59
CA MET A 1 18.90 -12.54 -18.46
C MET A 1 18.39 -13.78 -17.75
N GLU A 2 18.53 -15.01 -18.27
CA GLU A 2 18.03 -16.22 -17.58
C GLU A 2 18.63 -16.40 -16.16
N GLN A 3 19.96 -16.25 -16.02
CA GLN A 3 20.65 -16.37 -14.73
C GLN A 3 20.28 -15.25 -13.74
N GLU A 4 20.14 -14.02 -14.22
CA GLU A 4 19.74 -12.88 -13.38
C GLU A 4 18.28 -13.02 -12.92
N PHE A 5 17.41 -13.50 -13.81
CA PHE A 5 16.02 -13.79 -13.48
C PHE A 5 15.93 -14.92 -12.44
N GLN A 6 16.69 -16.01 -12.62
CA GLN A 6 16.77 -17.07 -11.62
C GLN A 6 17.28 -16.55 -10.27
N ALA A 7 18.30 -15.67 -10.28
CA ALA A 7 18.79 -15.04 -9.05
C ALA A 7 17.72 -14.20 -8.33
N VAL A 8 16.80 -13.56 -9.07
CA VAL A 8 15.63 -12.89 -8.47
C VAL A 8 14.72 -13.90 -7.80
N LEU A 9 14.39 -15.01 -8.48
CA LEU A 9 13.51 -16.04 -7.92
C LEU A 9 14.11 -16.68 -6.67
N ASP A 10 15.41 -17.01 -6.70
CA ASP A 10 16.14 -17.57 -5.57
C ASP A 10 16.18 -16.57 -4.39
N GLY A 11 16.33 -15.28 -4.69
CA GLY A 11 16.27 -14.21 -3.69
C GLY A 11 14.90 -14.10 -3.02
N ILE A 12 13.81 -14.23 -3.79
CA ILE A 12 12.44 -14.23 -3.26
C ILE A 12 12.22 -15.44 -2.34
N GLU A 13 12.63 -16.64 -2.78
CA GLU A 13 12.47 -17.86 -1.98
C GLU A 13 13.29 -17.80 -0.68
N GLY A 14 14.51 -17.26 -0.74
CA GLY A 14 15.37 -17.08 0.43
C GLY A 14 14.84 -16.05 1.44
N ASP A 15 13.95 -15.17 1.03
CA ASP A 15 13.38 -14.10 1.86
C ASP A 15 12.03 -14.48 2.51
N ARG A 16 11.65 -15.77 2.50
CA ARG A 16 10.35 -16.24 3.02
C ARG A 16 10.08 -15.85 4.48
N GLU A 17 11.07 -15.96 5.35
CA GLU A 17 10.95 -15.56 6.77
C GLU A 17 10.84 -14.04 6.89
N ALA A 18 11.66 -13.30 6.15
CA ALA A 18 11.61 -11.84 6.10
C ALA A 18 10.26 -11.30 5.57
N LEU A 19 9.62 -12.01 4.63
CA LEU A 19 8.27 -11.69 4.17
C LEU A 19 7.25 -11.81 5.33
N ALA A 20 7.33 -12.89 6.11
CA ALA A 20 6.44 -13.09 7.24
C ALA A 20 6.66 -12.03 8.33
N GLU A 21 7.91 -11.71 8.65
CA GLU A 21 8.27 -10.65 9.60
C GLU A 21 7.79 -9.28 9.14
N LEU A 22 7.93 -8.97 7.84
CA LEU A 22 7.45 -7.73 7.25
C LEU A 22 5.93 -7.62 7.36
N CYS A 23 5.19 -8.68 7.02
CA CYS A 23 3.75 -8.76 7.23
C CYS A 23 3.40 -8.50 8.70
N LEU A 24 4.01 -9.21 9.65
CA LEU A 24 3.74 -9.03 11.07
C LEU A 24 4.06 -7.60 11.55
N THR A 25 5.10 -6.97 11.02
CA THR A 25 5.47 -5.60 11.36
C THR A 25 4.40 -4.63 10.87
N LEU A 26 4.14 -4.61 9.56
CA LEU A 26 3.19 -3.67 8.96
C LEU A 26 1.77 -3.89 9.48
N GLY A 27 1.36 -5.15 9.65
CA GLY A 27 0.02 -5.53 10.08
C GLY A 27 -0.29 -5.25 11.55
N ASN A 28 0.70 -4.85 12.35
CA ASN A 28 0.51 -4.46 13.75
C ASN A 28 0.73 -2.95 14.00
N LEU A 29 0.94 -2.16 12.95
CA LEU A 29 1.05 -0.70 13.04
C LEU A 29 -0.33 -0.01 12.94
N PRO A 30 -0.50 1.18 13.54
CA PRO A 30 -1.70 1.98 13.36
C PRO A 30 -1.80 2.48 11.92
N ASP A 31 -2.96 2.26 11.34
CA ASP A 31 -3.14 2.25 9.89
C ASP A 31 -4.58 2.63 9.49
N TYR A 32 -5.29 3.39 10.31
CA TYR A 32 -6.59 3.93 9.87
C TYR A 32 -6.35 4.84 8.67
N SER A 33 -7.26 4.80 7.69
CA SER A 33 -7.28 5.80 6.61
C SER A 33 -7.21 7.20 7.22
N GLY A 34 -6.32 8.06 6.73
CA GLY A 34 -6.05 9.38 7.30
C GLY A 34 -4.99 9.46 8.40
N GLU A 35 -4.58 8.32 8.97
CA GLU A 35 -3.65 8.18 10.10
C GLU A 35 -2.56 7.11 9.82
N GLU A 36 -2.33 6.77 8.55
CA GLU A 36 -1.46 5.68 8.09
C GLU A 36 0.04 6.04 8.03
N ARG A 37 0.45 7.19 8.58
CA ARG A 37 1.83 7.68 8.50
C ARG A 37 2.86 6.72 9.08
N GLU A 38 2.56 6.05 10.19
CA GLU A 38 3.51 5.10 10.81
C GLU A 38 3.81 3.91 9.89
N VAL A 39 2.77 3.38 9.21
CA VAL A 39 2.94 2.34 8.19
C VAL A 39 3.80 2.87 7.05
N GLY A 40 3.49 4.07 6.53
CA GLY A 40 4.26 4.66 5.45
C GLY A 40 5.73 4.85 5.82
N ALA A 41 6.02 5.30 7.04
CA ALA A 41 7.38 5.48 7.54
C ALA A 41 8.13 4.14 7.64
N ALA A 42 7.47 3.09 8.14
CA ALA A 42 8.04 1.75 8.20
C ALA A 42 8.36 1.18 6.81
N VAL A 43 7.47 1.39 5.82
CA VAL A 43 7.70 0.99 4.42
C VAL A 43 8.92 1.71 3.85
N VAL A 44 9.02 3.04 4.01
CA VAL A 44 10.15 3.81 3.52
C VAL A 44 11.46 3.38 4.17
N ALA A 45 11.48 3.19 5.49
CA ALA A 45 12.66 2.74 6.22
C ALA A 45 13.13 1.38 5.70
N TRP A 46 12.21 0.42 5.55
CA TRP A 46 12.53 -0.91 5.05
C TRP A 46 13.09 -0.87 3.61
N LEU A 47 12.52 -0.06 2.73
CA LEU A 47 13.01 0.10 1.36
C LEU A 47 14.42 0.70 1.34
N GLN A 48 14.68 1.71 2.18
CA GLN A 48 16.01 2.32 2.29
C GLN A 48 17.04 1.32 2.82
N GLU A 49 16.69 0.50 3.81
CA GLU A 49 17.53 -0.60 4.30
C GLU A 49 17.82 -1.64 3.21
N ALA A 50 16.86 -1.86 2.30
CA ALA A 50 17.02 -2.71 1.13
C ALA A 50 17.83 -2.05 -0.01
N GLY A 51 18.33 -0.82 0.17
CA GLY A 51 19.11 -0.09 -0.84
C GLY A 51 18.25 0.54 -1.94
N ILE A 52 16.96 0.73 -1.71
CA ILE A 52 16.01 1.32 -2.68
C ILE A 52 15.80 2.80 -2.32
N GLU A 53 15.81 3.69 -3.33
CA GLU A 53 15.46 5.09 -3.15
C GLU A 53 14.00 5.17 -2.69
N ALA A 54 13.73 5.71 -1.50
CA ALA A 54 12.37 5.80 -1.00
C ALA A 54 12.12 7.09 -0.21
N ARG A 55 10.87 7.56 -0.29
CA ARG A 55 10.41 8.79 0.37
C ARG A 55 8.92 8.71 0.72
N LEU A 56 8.53 9.49 1.70
CA LEU A 56 7.12 9.81 1.93
C LEU A 56 6.65 10.89 0.96
N GLN A 57 5.39 10.80 0.57
CA GLN A 57 4.65 11.89 -0.07
C GLN A 57 3.47 12.23 0.82
N PHE A 58 3.55 13.38 1.48
CA PHE A 58 2.54 13.81 2.43
C PHE A 58 1.29 14.31 1.70
N MET A 59 0.12 13.86 2.15
CA MET A 59 -1.18 14.46 1.85
C MET A 59 -1.60 15.38 3.00
N ALA A 60 -1.27 14.98 4.24
CA ALA A 60 -1.41 15.76 5.45
C ALA A 60 -0.41 15.28 6.51
N ALA A 61 -0.46 15.84 7.72
CA ALA A 61 0.49 15.52 8.80
C ALA A 61 0.54 14.01 9.13
N GLU A 62 -0.61 13.33 9.14
CA GLU A 62 -0.73 11.91 9.50
C GLU A 62 -1.14 11.00 8.33
N SER A 63 -1.28 11.56 7.12
CA SER A 63 -1.66 10.82 5.91
C SER A 63 -0.61 11.00 4.83
N VAL A 64 -0.10 9.88 4.33
CA VAL A 64 1.02 9.82 3.41
C VAL A 64 0.83 8.72 2.39
N ASN A 65 1.49 8.85 1.25
CA ASN A 65 1.90 7.70 0.45
C ASN A 65 3.37 7.37 0.78
N ALA A 66 3.73 6.10 0.71
CA ALA A 66 5.12 5.63 0.72
C ALA A 66 5.55 5.28 -0.70
N ILE A 67 6.67 5.83 -1.18
CA ILE A 67 7.13 5.65 -2.56
C ILE A 67 8.55 5.08 -2.53
N GLY A 68 8.75 3.96 -3.22
CA GLY A 68 10.06 3.41 -3.59
C GLY A 68 10.33 3.56 -5.08
N LEU A 69 11.59 3.70 -5.47
CA LEU A 69 12.03 3.82 -6.86
C LEU A 69 13.31 3.02 -7.08
N VAL A 70 13.25 2.09 -8.04
CA VAL A 70 14.44 1.52 -8.69
C VAL A 70 14.56 2.16 -10.05
N ARG A 71 15.66 2.90 -10.27
CA ARG A 71 15.91 3.60 -11.52
C ARG A 71 16.32 2.61 -12.61
N GLY A 72 15.69 2.74 -13.77
CA GLY A 72 16.11 2.02 -14.96
C GLY A 72 17.28 2.68 -15.66
N THR A 73 17.79 2.03 -16.71
CA THR A 73 18.85 2.57 -17.57
C THR A 73 18.36 3.66 -18.54
N GLY A 74 17.04 3.88 -18.65
CA GLY A 74 16.44 4.84 -19.57
C GLY A 74 16.32 4.33 -21.02
N ASP A 75 16.29 3.01 -21.24
CA ASP A 75 16.28 2.39 -22.58
C ASP A 75 14.88 2.31 -23.19
N ARG A 76 14.22 3.47 -23.36
CA ARG A 76 12.92 3.54 -24.08
C ARG A 76 13.04 3.15 -25.54
N ALA A 77 14.15 3.49 -26.20
CA ALA A 77 14.39 3.18 -27.61
C ALA A 77 14.49 1.66 -27.84
N GLY A 78 15.05 0.91 -26.88
CA GLY A 78 15.06 -0.55 -26.84
C GLY A 78 13.78 -1.18 -26.27
N GLY A 79 12.68 -0.42 -26.19
CA GLY A 79 11.36 -0.91 -25.80
C GLY A 79 11.12 -0.97 -24.28
N GLY A 80 11.93 -0.31 -23.46
CA GLY A 80 11.69 -0.18 -22.03
C GLY A 80 10.36 0.51 -21.70
N ARG A 81 9.73 0.07 -20.60
CA ARG A 81 8.48 0.61 -20.07
C ARG A 81 8.57 0.72 -18.55
N SER A 82 8.16 1.85 -18.00
CA SER A 82 8.10 2.02 -16.55
C SER A 82 6.84 1.38 -15.96
N LEU A 83 6.92 0.95 -14.70
CA LEU A 83 5.84 0.25 -14.01
C LEU A 83 5.66 0.81 -12.59
N ILE A 84 4.41 1.00 -12.15
CA ILE A 84 4.06 1.18 -10.74
C ILE A 84 3.52 -0.15 -10.20
N LEU A 85 4.12 -0.65 -9.12
CA LEU A 85 3.53 -1.65 -8.24
C LEU A 85 2.80 -0.90 -7.12
N ASN A 86 1.50 -1.12 -6.97
CA ASN A 86 0.71 -0.43 -5.94
C ASN A 86 -0.06 -1.44 -5.08
N ALA A 87 -0.07 -1.14 -3.79
CA ALA A 87 -0.86 -1.77 -2.74
C ALA A 87 -1.13 -0.67 -1.69
N HIS A 88 -2.25 -0.72 -0.99
CA HIS A 88 -2.57 0.35 -0.03
C HIS A 88 -2.06 0.05 1.38
N ILE A 89 -1.80 1.12 2.14
CA ILE A 89 -1.21 1.04 3.48
C ILE A 89 -2.24 1.27 4.60
N ASP A 90 -3.40 1.81 4.27
CA ASP A 90 -4.49 2.05 5.21
C ASP A 90 -5.40 0.82 5.39
N THR A 91 -6.28 0.85 6.39
CA THR A 91 -7.37 -0.11 6.52
C THR A 91 -8.66 0.58 6.94
N GLN A 92 -9.76 0.07 6.40
CA GLN A 92 -11.10 0.52 6.78
C GLN A 92 -11.45 -0.01 8.18
N GLY A 93 -12.17 0.74 9.02
CA GLY A 93 -12.85 0.16 10.19
C GLY A 93 -12.91 1.11 11.37
N ALA A 94 -13.94 0.96 12.22
CA ALA A 94 -14.07 1.78 13.43
C ALA A 94 -13.09 1.27 14.48
N ARG A 95 -12.54 2.20 15.29
CA ARG A 95 -11.84 1.84 16.52
C ARG A 95 -12.78 0.97 17.35
N PRO A 96 -12.46 -0.31 17.59
CA PRO A 96 -13.39 -1.21 18.25
C PRO A 96 -13.64 -0.79 19.69
N ALA A 97 -14.89 -0.87 20.13
CA ALA A 97 -15.21 -0.73 21.55
C ALA A 97 -14.63 -1.95 22.30
N GLY A 98 -13.77 -1.74 23.30
CA GLY A 98 -13.22 -2.85 24.10
C GLY A 98 -11.72 -2.79 24.45
N GLY A 99 -10.99 -1.74 24.07
CA GLY A 99 -9.56 -1.58 24.41
C GLY A 99 -8.61 -2.48 23.61
N GLU A 100 -7.33 -2.48 24.00
CA GLU A 100 -6.22 -3.06 23.22
C GLU A 100 -6.40 -4.54 22.83
N ALA A 101 -7.02 -5.37 23.68
CA ALA A 101 -7.21 -6.79 23.38
C ALA A 101 -8.24 -7.03 22.26
N ALA A 102 -9.31 -6.22 22.21
CA ALA A 102 -10.29 -6.26 21.12
C ALA A 102 -9.68 -5.72 19.82
N GLU A 103 -8.84 -4.69 19.93
CA GLU A 103 -8.10 -4.13 18.80
C GLU A 103 -7.10 -5.13 18.20
N ARG A 104 -6.31 -5.80 19.04
CA ARG A 104 -5.37 -6.83 18.59
C ARG A 104 -6.08 -8.00 17.88
N ARG A 105 -7.25 -8.42 18.37
CA ARG A 105 -8.02 -9.51 17.76
C ARG A 105 -8.67 -9.10 16.43
N LEU A 106 -9.04 -7.83 16.27
CA LEU A 106 -9.72 -7.33 15.06
C LEU A 106 -8.76 -6.79 13.99
N ARG A 107 -7.58 -6.31 14.40
CA ARG A 107 -6.66 -5.57 13.54
C ARG A 107 -5.21 -6.04 13.59
N GLY A 108 -4.82 -6.81 14.61
CA GLY A 108 -3.46 -7.33 14.70
C GLY A 108 -3.15 -8.40 13.66
N ALA A 109 -1.85 -8.63 13.47
CA ALA A 109 -1.31 -9.67 12.62
C ALA A 109 -0.55 -10.72 13.45
N TRP A 110 -0.78 -12.00 13.18
CA TRP A 110 -0.09 -13.11 13.86
C TRP A 110 0.10 -14.32 12.94
N ILE A 111 0.97 -15.23 13.37
CA ILE A 111 1.13 -16.55 12.75
C ILE A 111 0.50 -17.60 13.65
N GLU A 112 -0.30 -18.48 13.07
CA GLU A 112 -0.88 -19.65 13.74
C GLU A 112 -0.96 -20.80 12.72
N ASP A 113 -0.52 -22.00 13.12
CA ASP A 113 -0.51 -23.19 12.25
C ASP A 113 0.08 -22.97 10.85
N GLY A 114 1.18 -22.22 10.78
CA GLY A 114 1.89 -21.92 9.52
C GLY A 114 1.14 -20.97 8.58
N ARG A 115 0.11 -20.27 9.07
CA ARG A 115 -0.66 -19.27 8.32
C ARG A 115 -0.54 -17.90 8.95
N LEU A 116 -0.50 -16.87 8.11
CA LEU A 116 -0.58 -15.47 8.52
C LEU A 116 -2.05 -15.05 8.61
N TYR A 117 -2.42 -14.45 9.74
CA TYR A 117 -3.74 -13.91 9.99
C TYR A 117 -3.65 -12.42 10.26
N GLY A 118 -4.66 -11.68 9.83
CA GLY A 118 -4.79 -10.25 10.09
C GLY A 118 -5.65 -9.59 9.02
N ARG A 119 -6.64 -8.78 9.42
CA ARG A 119 -7.53 -8.12 8.45
C ARG A 119 -6.77 -7.10 7.58
N GLY A 120 -5.85 -6.35 8.18
CA GLY A 120 -5.00 -5.42 7.44
C GLY A 120 -3.92 -6.09 6.59
N LEU A 121 -3.62 -7.37 6.84
CA LEU A 121 -2.78 -8.16 5.94
C LEU A 121 -3.53 -8.53 4.68
N ALA A 122 -4.75 -9.06 4.83
CA ALA A 122 -5.56 -9.47 3.70
C ALA A 122 -5.90 -8.28 2.78
N ASN A 123 -6.09 -7.09 3.35
CA ASN A 123 -6.43 -5.88 2.61
C ASN A 123 -5.67 -4.69 3.22
N ASP A 124 -4.43 -4.39 2.82
CA ASP A 124 -3.70 -4.97 1.67
C ASP A 124 -2.17 -5.10 1.92
N LYS A 125 -1.77 -5.22 3.19
CA LYS A 125 -0.35 -5.18 3.58
C LYS A 125 0.44 -6.43 3.20
N ALA A 126 -0.19 -7.58 3.02
CA ALA A 126 0.54 -8.78 2.59
C ALA A 126 0.99 -8.68 1.13
N GLN A 127 0.17 -8.05 0.29
CA GLN A 127 0.44 -7.80 -1.11
C GLN A 127 1.54 -6.74 -1.25
N LEU A 128 1.45 -5.66 -0.46
CA LEU A 128 2.53 -4.68 -0.33
C LEU A 128 3.86 -5.35 0.08
N ALA A 129 3.84 -6.20 1.11
CA ALA A 129 5.04 -6.91 1.56
C ALA A 129 5.61 -7.81 0.45
N ALA A 130 4.77 -8.51 -0.31
CA ALA A 130 5.22 -9.30 -1.46
C ALA A 130 5.89 -8.44 -2.54
N GLN A 131 5.33 -7.27 -2.86
CA GLN A 131 5.93 -6.32 -3.80
C GLN A 131 7.29 -5.80 -3.29
N MET A 132 7.40 -5.50 -2.00
CA MET A 132 8.64 -5.03 -1.36
C MET A 132 9.75 -6.09 -1.44
N ILE A 133 9.43 -7.35 -1.17
CA ILE A 133 10.37 -8.48 -1.28
C ILE A 133 10.82 -8.69 -2.74
N ALA A 134 9.88 -8.65 -3.69
CA ALA A 134 10.21 -8.75 -5.11
C ALA A 134 11.15 -7.61 -5.56
N MET A 135 10.88 -6.37 -5.13
CA MET A 135 11.70 -5.21 -5.46
C MET A 135 13.11 -5.33 -4.86
N ARG A 136 13.23 -5.80 -3.61
CA ARG A 136 14.53 -6.08 -2.98
C ARG A 136 15.31 -7.17 -3.73
N ALA A 137 14.64 -8.24 -4.16
CA ALA A 137 15.28 -9.31 -4.92
C ALA A 137 15.80 -8.83 -6.28
N ILE A 138 15.06 -7.94 -6.97
CA ILE A 138 15.51 -7.29 -8.21
C ILE A 138 16.79 -6.47 -7.97
N VAL A 139 16.83 -5.66 -6.90
CA VAL A 139 18.04 -4.87 -6.58
C VAL A 139 19.22 -5.78 -6.24
N ARG A 140 19.01 -6.81 -5.41
CA ARG A 140 20.07 -7.73 -4.97
C ARG A 140 20.64 -8.58 -6.10
N SER A 141 19.85 -8.92 -7.12
CA SER A 141 20.31 -9.72 -8.25
C SER A 141 21.22 -8.95 -9.22
N GLY A 142 21.25 -7.62 -9.12
CA GLY A 142 21.99 -6.76 -10.05
C GLY A 142 21.33 -6.63 -11.42
N LEU A 143 20.09 -7.10 -11.58
CA LEU A 143 19.33 -6.98 -12.83
C LEU A 143 19.12 -5.50 -13.19
N ALA A 144 19.68 -5.05 -14.30
CA ALA A 144 19.47 -3.71 -14.82
C ALA A 144 18.09 -3.59 -15.49
N LEU A 145 17.18 -2.85 -14.87
CA LEU A 145 15.87 -2.53 -15.47
C LEU A 145 16.05 -1.52 -16.61
N LYS A 146 15.27 -1.67 -17.70
CA LYS A 146 15.33 -0.71 -18.82
C LYS A 146 14.74 0.66 -18.47
N GLU A 147 13.68 0.67 -17.67
CA GLU A 147 12.96 1.86 -17.22
C GLU A 147 12.63 1.74 -15.73
N ASP A 148 12.15 2.84 -15.16
CA ASP A 148 11.88 2.96 -13.73
C ASP A 148 10.79 2.00 -13.24
N LEU A 149 11.05 1.40 -12.08
CA LEU A 149 10.09 0.62 -11.32
C LEU A 149 9.76 1.38 -10.02
N PHE A 150 8.50 1.78 -9.89
CA PHE A 150 7.98 2.36 -8.67
C PHE A 150 7.30 1.30 -7.81
N LEU A 151 7.46 1.43 -6.51
CA LEU A 151 6.57 0.84 -5.53
C LEU A 151 5.80 1.96 -4.83
N ALA A 152 4.50 1.81 -4.71
CA ALA A 152 3.61 2.79 -4.13
C ALA A 152 2.74 2.12 -3.05
N GLY A 153 3.07 2.40 -1.79
CA GLY A 153 2.17 2.19 -0.66
C GLY A 153 1.20 3.37 -0.56
N SER A 154 0.03 3.28 -1.20
CA SER A 154 -0.92 4.40 -1.23
C SER A 154 -1.74 4.48 0.05
N GLY A 155 -1.86 5.67 0.64
CA GLY A 155 -2.83 5.94 1.70
C GLY A 155 -4.22 6.20 1.13
N GLN A 156 -5.21 6.20 2.01
CA GLN A 156 -6.62 6.52 1.74
C GLN A 156 -7.19 5.82 0.50
N GLU A 157 -6.90 4.54 0.33
CA GLU A 157 -7.70 3.70 -0.57
C GLU A 157 -9.10 3.59 0.02
N THR A 158 -9.19 3.26 1.31
CA THR A 158 -10.45 2.98 2.00
C THR A 158 -11.08 4.25 2.61
N SER A 159 -12.40 4.21 2.85
CA SER A 159 -13.07 5.29 3.58
C SER A 159 -12.89 5.22 5.09
N ALA A 160 -12.97 6.39 5.72
CA ALA A 160 -13.09 6.56 7.16
C ALA A 160 -14.18 5.66 7.80
N PRO A 161 -14.02 5.28 9.08
CA PRO A 161 -15.05 4.56 9.81
C PRO A 161 -16.39 5.30 9.99
N PRO A 162 -17.49 4.56 10.25
CA PRO A 162 -18.83 5.12 10.44
C PRO A 162 -18.96 6.17 11.56
N ALA A 163 -18.11 6.13 12.61
CA ALA A 163 -18.11 7.16 13.65
C ALA A 163 -17.67 8.54 13.10
N ALA A 164 -16.79 8.56 12.09
CA ALA A 164 -16.45 9.75 11.32
C ALA A 164 -17.49 10.08 10.25
N ALA A 165 -18.37 9.14 9.87
CA ALA A 165 -19.45 9.39 8.88
C ALA A 165 -20.52 10.38 9.37
N ALA A 166 -20.72 10.49 10.69
CA ALA A 166 -21.57 11.52 11.28
C ALA A 166 -20.93 12.92 11.18
N ASP A 167 -19.61 13.03 11.27
CA ASP A 167 -18.88 14.28 11.05
C ASP A 167 -18.79 14.63 9.56
N ILE A 168 -18.67 13.63 8.67
CA ILE A 168 -18.72 13.77 7.20
C ILE A 168 -20.05 14.41 6.74
N ALA A 169 -21.14 14.28 7.51
CA ALA A 169 -22.40 14.97 7.21
C ALA A 169 -22.31 16.50 7.25
N GLY A 170 -21.30 17.07 7.93
CA GLY A 170 -21.00 18.49 7.96
C GLY A 170 -19.95 18.93 6.93
N TRP A 171 -19.40 18.01 6.14
CA TRP A 171 -18.29 18.30 5.24
C TRP A 171 -18.77 18.77 3.87
N SER A 172 -18.79 20.09 3.66
CA SER A 172 -18.29 20.60 2.37
C SER A 172 -16.91 20.00 2.19
N GLY A 173 -16.54 19.47 1.02
CA GLY A 173 -15.32 18.66 0.75
C GLY A 173 -13.96 19.32 1.01
N VAL A 174 -13.80 19.82 2.23
CA VAL A 174 -12.80 20.62 2.94
C VAL A 174 -13.30 20.65 4.41
N GLY A 175 -12.99 19.62 5.21
CA GLY A 175 -13.46 19.45 6.61
C GLY A 175 -12.59 18.47 7.43
N PRO A 176 -12.76 18.32 8.76
CA PRO A 176 -11.88 18.90 9.78
C PRO A 176 -11.11 17.87 10.65
N ALA A 177 -10.83 16.67 10.14
CA ALA A 177 -9.54 16.02 10.43
C ALA A 177 -8.72 16.23 9.17
N ALA A 178 -7.72 17.12 9.20
CA ALA A 178 -7.14 17.73 7.99
C ALA A 178 -6.60 16.73 6.94
N SER A 179 -6.55 15.43 7.25
CA SER A 179 -5.97 14.41 6.39
C SER A 179 -6.94 13.67 5.47
N GLN A 180 -8.16 13.30 5.88
CA GLN A 180 -9.01 12.42 5.04
C GLN A 180 -9.76 13.20 3.97
N VAL A 181 -9.70 12.77 2.70
CA VAL A 181 -10.31 13.54 1.60
C VAL A 181 -11.38 12.75 0.83
N ARG A 182 -11.15 11.47 0.47
CA ARG A 182 -12.06 10.56 -0.28
C ARG A 182 -11.38 9.19 -0.51
N GLU A 183 -12.14 8.13 -0.78
CA GLU A 183 -11.56 6.84 -1.21
C GLU A 183 -10.77 7.01 -2.51
N GLY A 184 -9.65 6.30 -2.61
CA GLY A 184 -8.72 6.40 -3.73
C GLY A 184 -7.96 7.73 -3.83
N TYR A 185 -8.02 8.58 -2.79
CA TYR A 185 -7.37 9.90 -2.84
C TYR A 185 -5.85 9.78 -2.91
N GLY A 186 -5.22 8.88 -2.14
CA GLY A 186 -3.76 8.73 -2.17
C GLY A 186 -3.23 8.21 -3.51
N ALA A 187 -3.93 7.28 -4.14
CA ALA A 187 -3.59 6.80 -5.49
C ALA A 187 -3.67 7.93 -6.53
N ARG A 188 -4.70 8.77 -6.46
CA ARG A 188 -4.81 9.96 -7.31
C ARG A 188 -3.70 10.97 -7.02
N TRP A 189 -3.41 11.21 -5.75
CA TRP A 189 -2.38 12.14 -5.28
C TRP A 189 -0.99 11.76 -5.80
N LEU A 190 -0.66 10.46 -5.84
CA LEU A 190 0.58 9.94 -6.43
C LEU A 190 0.80 10.48 -7.85
N VAL A 191 -0.19 10.26 -8.71
CA VAL A 191 -0.15 10.62 -10.14
C VAL A 191 -0.11 12.13 -10.33
N GLU A 192 -0.96 12.86 -9.61
CA GLU A 192 -1.01 14.33 -9.68
C GLU A 192 0.30 15.00 -9.22
N HIS A 193 1.12 14.29 -8.44
CA HIS A 193 2.39 14.79 -7.90
C HIS A 193 3.61 14.02 -8.42
N GLY A 194 3.53 13.54 -9.67
CA GLY A 194 4.69 13.14 -10.45
C GLY A 194 5.13 11.68 -10.32
N VAL A 195 4.38 10.83 -9.62
CA VAL A 195 4.59 9.38 -9.66
C VAL A 195 3.77 8.82 -10.83
N VAL A 196 4.40 8.77 -12.00
CA VAL A 196 3.76 8.35 -13.26
C VAL A 196 4.61 7.29 -13.95
N ALA A 197 3.95 6.33 -14.59
CA ALA A 197 4.60 5.26 -15.34
C ALA A 197 3.78 4.86 -16.57
N ASP A 198 4.38 4.09 -17.49
CA ASP A 198 3.66 3.56 -18.65
C ASP A 198 2.54 2.59 -18.25
N TYR A 199 2.75 1.83 -17.15
CA TYR A 199 1.79 0.87 -16.62
C TYR A 199 1.70 0.93 -15.09
N ALA A 200 0.61 0.41 -14.55
CA ALA A 200 0.44 0.16 -13.12
C ALA A 200 -0.15 -1.24 -12.90
N LEU A 201 0.40 -1.95 -11.92
CA LEU A 201 -0.12 -3.21 -11.39
C LEU A 201 -0.58 -2.94 -9.95
N ILE A 202 -1.89 -2.97 -9.74
CA ILE A 202 -2.50 -2.86 -8.42
C ILE A 202 -2.72 -4.28 -7.91
N SER A 203 -2.01 -4.67 -6.86
CA SER A 203 -2.21 -5.98 -6.23
C SER A 203 -3.22 -5.85 -5.11
N GLU A 204 -4.25 -6.68 -5.16
CA GLU A 204 -5.33 -6.79 -4.18
C GLU A 204 -5.68 -8.28 -4.07
N VAL A 205 -6.58 -8.66 -3.16
CA VAL A 205 -7.03 -10.07 -3.08
C VAL A 205 -7.85 -10.44 -4.32
N SER A 206 -7.19 -11.05 -5.32
CA SER A 206 -7.83 -11.47 -6.56
C SER A 206 -7.79 -12.98 -6.81
N ASP A 207 -7.19 -13.77 -5.92
CA ASP A 207 -6.95 -15.21 -6.13
C ASP A 207 -6.17 -15.47 -7.44
N PHE A 208 -5.09 -14.69 -7.64
CA PHE A 208 -4.24 -14.69 -8.84
C PHE A 208 -4.98 -14.38 -10.15
N ARG A 209 -6.21 -13.85 -10.09
CA ARG A 209 -6.94 -13.41 -11.27
C ARG A 209 -6.52 -12.01 -11.69
N VAL A 210 -6.43 -11.82 -13.00
CA VAL A 210 -6.18 -10.51 -13.60
C VAL A 210 -7.51 -9.80 -13.84
N THR A 211 -7.66 -8.62 -13.23
CA THR A 211 -8.82 -7.76 -13.39
C THR A 211 -8.38 -6.44 -14.02
N VAL A 212 -9.02 -6.06 -15.13
CA VAL A 212 -8.68 -4.84 -15.91
C VAL A 212 -9.79 -3.78 -15.90
N ALA A 213 -10.87 -4.03 -15.16
CA ALA A 213 -11.99 -3.12 -15.02
C ALA A 213 -12.54 -3.20 -13.59
N GLN A 214 -12.87 -2.05 -13.03
CA GLN A 214 -13.49 -1.92 -11.71
C GLN A 214 -14.73 -1.03 -11.82
N ALA A 215 -15.68 -1.22 -10.90
CA ALA A 215 -16.86 -0.38 -10.85
C ALA A 215 -16.53 1.00 -10.28
N GLY A 216 -17.16 2.05 -10.80
CA GLY A 216 -17.36 3.27 -10.02
C GLY A 216 -18.42 3.04 -8.94
N TYR A 217 -18.50 3.95 -7.97
CA TYR A 217 -19.54 3.90 -6.95
C TYR A 217 -20.14 5.28 -6.68
N LEU A 218 -21.36 5.29 -6.14
CA LEU A 218 -22.07 6.49 -5.72
C LEU A 218 -22.65 6.24 -4.32
N ARG A 219 -22.31 7.11 -3.36
CA ARG A 219 -22.92 7.10 -2.02
C ARG A 219 -23.95 8.23 -1.94
N LEU A 220 -25.19 7.89 -1.59
CA LEU A 220 -26.29 8.85 -1.45
C LEU A 220 -26.79 8.88 0.00
N ARG A 221 -26.98 10.08 0.55
CA ARG A 221 -27.74 10.28 1.77
C ARG A 221 -29.15 10.74 1.39
N ILE A 222 -30.15 9.93 1.70
CA ILE A 222 -31.56 10.27 1.49
C ILE A 222 -32.15 10.61 2.85
N ALA A 223 -32.52 11.87 3.05
CA ALA A 223 -33.23 12.32 4.23
C ALA A 223 -34.70 12.55 3.86
N VAL A 224 -35.62 11.93 4.60
CA VAL A 224 -37.06 12.16 4.46
C VAL A 224 -37.49 13.01 5.65
N PRO A 225 -37.92 14.27 5.44
CA PRO A 225 -38.45 15.10 6.52
C PRO A 225 -39.73 14.49 7.11
N GLY A 226 -39.85 14.50 8.44
CA GLY A 226 -41.03 14.12 9.21
C GLY A 226 -41.16 15.03 10.42
#